data_AF-A0A1I3GUH3-F1
#
_entry.id   AF-A0A1I3GUH3-F1
#
_cell.length_a   1.000
_cell.length_b   1.000
_cell.length_c   1.000
_cell.angle_alpha   90.00
_cell.angle_beta   90.00
_cell.angle_gamma   90.00
#
_symmetry.space_group_name_H-M   'P 1'
#
loop_
_entity.id
_entity.type
_entity.pdbx_description
1 polymer ?
#
loop_
_entity_poly.entity_id
_entity_poly.type
_entity_poly.pdbx_seq_one_letter_code
_entity_poly.pdbx_strand_id
1 'polypeptide(L)'
;MASKYNIAQCLLNEEKHTPEEIQVLLKQGEENEGAMVRLLPKVETVDTRPVRTALLRAAGDGYSPGELSIYTAYVEIFIEKLRELVHTEAVIAQEPCQETEPSPAYAASVRIDGDFDFVGGVIASESVFLELARRYSEDDSLTEVDDMAIDACSEFLNVVQGLFSVAMARQDLEGELQLPRWGKDVVPQGSHQLCLRVYTSVGAFQIVLAVDEFF
;
A
#
# COMPACT_ATOMS: atom_id res chain seq x y z
N MET A 1 -4.16 5.56 -24.05
CA MET A 1 -3.59 4.23 -23.75
C MET A 1 -3.17 4.27 -22.30
N ALA A 2 -3.87 3.55 -21.42
CA ALA A 2 -3.40 3.41 -20.05
C ALA A 2 -2.04 2.69 -20.06
N SER A 3 -1.06 3.23 -19.34
CA SER A 3 0.25 2.58 -19.20
C SER A 3 0.08 1.23 -18.49
N LYS A 4 0.80 0.20 -18.94
CA LYS A 4 0.80 -1.14 -18.31
C LYS A 4 1.53 -1.19 -16.97
N TYR A 5 2.20 -0.10 -16.58
CA TYR A 5 3.05 -0.01 -15.40
C TYR A 5 2.90 1.38 -14.74
N ASN A 6 3.12 1.44 -13.43
CA ASN A 6 2.99 2.66 -12.62
C ASN A 6 4.09 3.68 -12.98
N ILE A 7 3.70 4.72 -13.73
CA ILE A 7 4.62 5.75 -14.25
C ILE A 7 5.21 6.56 -13.10
N ALA A 8 4.40 6.90 -12.09
CA ALA A 8 4.87 7.66 -10.94
C ALA A 8 5.96 6.90 -10.19
N GLN A 9 5.80 5.59 -10.02
CA GLN A 9 6.82 4.75 -9.43
C GLN A 9 8.09 4.68 -10.29
N CYS A 10 7.98 4.63 -11.63
CA CYS A 10 9.17 4.70 -12.49
C CYS A 10 9.96 6.02 -12.27
N LEU A 11 9.26 7.15 -12.16
CA LEU A 11 9.89 8.46 -11.91
C LEU A 11 10.59 8.53 -10.56
N LEU A 12 9.98 7.95 -9.51
CA LEU A 12 10.60 7.85 -8.20
C LEU A 12 11.82 6.92 -8.23
N ASN A 13 11.73 5.81 -9.00
CA ASN A 13 12.80 4.82 -9.07
C ASN A 13 14.08 5.32 -9.75
N GLU A 14 13.99 6.36 -10.57
CA GLU A 14 15.14 7.04 -11.15
C GLU A 14 15.85 8.00 -10.18
N GLU A 15 15.38 8.13 -8.94
CA GLU A 15 15.96 8.97 -7.87
C GLU A 15 16.07 10.46 -8.27
N LYS A 16 15.18 10.91 -9.17
CA LYS A 16 15.13 12.30 -9.67
C LYS A 16 14.14 13.19 -8.91
N HIS A 17 13.34 12.60 -8.03
CA HIS A 17 12.28 13.30 -7.31
C HIS A 17 12.34 12.92 -5.84
N THR A 18 12.19 13.92 -4.99
CA THR A 18 11.97 13.75 -3.55
C THR A 18 10.54 13.24 -3.27
N PRO A 19 10.28 12.67 -2.08
CA PRO A 19 8.93 12.33 -1.62
C PRO A 19 7.91 13.47 -1.75
N GLU A 20 8.30 14.69 -1.41
CA GLU A 20 7.42 15.86 -1.47
C GLU A 20 7.08 16.22 -2.92
N GLU A 21 8.08 16.18 -3.80
CA GLU A 21 7.88 16.42 -5.23
C GLU A 21 6.98 15.36 -5.87
N ILE A 22 7.15 14.08 -5.50
CA ILE A 22 6.31 13.02 -6.06
C ILE A 22 4.86 13.15 -5.58
N GLN A 23 4.61 13.50 -4.32
CA GLN A 23 3.24 13.73 -3.81
C GLN A 23 2.53 14.88 -4.54
N VAL A 24 3.25 15.97 -4.84
CA VAL A 24 2.71 17.06 -5.66
C VAL A 24 2.34 16.57 -7.06
N LEU A 25 3.17 15.73 -7.67
CA LEU A 25 2.89 15.14 -8.98
C LEU A 25 1.70 14.17 -8.95
N LEU A 26 1.55 13.37 -7.89
CA LEU A 26 0.41 12.47 -7.71
C LEU A 26 -0.90 13.25 -7.61
N LYS A 27 -0.91 14.33 -6.82
CA LYS A 27 -2.07 15.23 -6.70
C LYS A 27 -2.45 15.87 -8.05
N GLN A 28 -1.46 16.34 -8.82
CA GLN A 28 -1.70 16.86 -10.17
C GLN A 28 -2.21 15.78 -11.14
N GLY A 29 -1.76 14.54 -10.96
CA GLY A 29 -2.19 13.38 -11.74
C GLY A 29 -3.66 13.01 -11.53
N GLU A 30 -4.13 13.10 -10.28
CA GLU A 30 -5.55 12.88 -9.95
C GLU A 30 -6.47 13.96 -10.53
N GLU A 31 -6.03 15.24 -10.50
CA GLU A 31 -6.79 16.35 -11.09
C GLU A 31 -6.80 16.30 -12.64
N ASN A 32 -5.75 15.72 -13.23
CA ASN A 32 -5.57 15.66 -14.68
C ASN A 32 -4.77 14.42 -15.08
N GLU A 33 -5.47 13.38 -15.54
CA GLU A 33 -4.87 12.13 -16.00
C GLU A 33 -3.80 12.34 -17.11
N GLY A 34 -3.96 13.39 -17.92
CA GLY A 34 -2.98 13.78 -18.94
C GLY A 34 -1.67 14.33 -18.36
N ALA A 35 -1.63 14.77 -17.10
CA ALA A 35 -0.42 15.23 -16.42
C ALA A 35 0.57 14.07 -16.21
N MET A 36 0.08 12.90 -15.78
CA MET A 36 0.92 11.70 -15.62
C MET A 36 1.49 11.23 -16.96
N VAL A 37 0.68 11.25 -18.02
CA VAL A 37 1.10 10.88 -19.38
C VAL A 37 2.18 11.82 -19.92
N ARG A 38 2.12 13.12 -19.59
CA ARG A 38 3.15 14.11 -19.98
C ARG A 38 4.49 13.87 -19.31
N LEU A 39 4.55 13.07 -18.25
CA LEU A 39 5.78 12.70 -17.57
C LEU A 39 6.42 11.44 -18.16
N LEU A 40 5.73 10.67 -19.00
CA LEU A 40 6.30 9.51 -19.69
C LEU A 40 7.61 9.80 -20.43
N PRO A 41 7.77 10.92 -21.17
CA PRO A 41 9.04 11.23 -21.84
C PRO A 41 10.18 11.56 -20.86
N LYS A 42 9.89 11.78 -19.57
CA LYS A 42 10.90 12.04 -18.54
C LYS A 42 11.45 10.75 -17.92
N VAL A 43 10.80 9.61 -18.16
CA VAL A 43 11.32 8.29 -17.77
C VAL A 43 12.36 7.89 -18.81
N GLU A 44 13.63 7.90 -18.41
CA GLU A 44 14.76 7.48 -19.25
C GLU A 44 14.80 5.97 -19.40
N THR A 45 14.46 5.24 -18.33
CA THR A 45 14.51 3.78 -18.30
C THR A 45 13.16 3.23 -17.87
N VAL A 46 12.45 2.58 -18.80
CA VAL A 46 11.14 2.00 -18.51
C VAL A 46 11.32 0.71 -17.70
N ASP A 47 11.13 0.83 -16.39
CA ASP A 47 10.93 -0.31 -15.50
C ASP A 47 9.55 -0.92 -15.74
N THR A 48 9.51 -2.20 -16.11
CA THR A 48 8.26 -2.92 -16.38
C THR A 48 7.58 -3.45 -15.12
N ARG A 49 8.29 -3.47 -13.99
CA ARG A 49 7.76 -3.83 -12.66
C ARG A 49 8.25 -2.84 -11.59
N PRO A 50 7.86 -1.56 -11.70
CA PRO A 50 8.44 -0.51 -10.88
C PRO A 50 8.11 -0.64 -9.38
N VAL A 51 6.92 -1.17 -9.05
CA VAL A 51 6.50 -1.47 -7.68
C VAL A 51 7.40 -2.54 -7.07
N ARG A 52 7.65 -3.64 -7.80
CA ARG A 52 8.57 -4.69 -7.37
C ARG A 52 9.98 -4.14 -7.12
N THR A 53 10.50 -3.33 -8.05
CA THR A 53 11.83 -2.73 -7.89
C THR A 53 11.92 -1.88 -6.63
N ALA A 54 10.92 -1.05 -6.34
CA ALA A 54 10.88 -0.21 -5.14
C ALA A 54 10.84 -1.06 -3.86
N LEU A 55 9.96 -2.07 -3.82
CA LEU A 55 9.84 -2.98 -2.68
C LEU A 55 11.16 -3.70 -2.38
N LEU A 56 11.82 -4.23 -3.41
CA LEU A 56 13.10 -4.94 -3.23
C LEU A 56 14.20 -4.02 -2.70
N ARG A 57 14.23 -2.75 -3.12
CA ARG A 57 15.15 -1.74 -2.56
C ARG A 57 14.82 -1.45 -1.09
N ALA A 58 13.54 -1.25 -0.77
CA ALA A 58 13.09 -0.95 0.58
C ALA A 58 13.29 -2.10 1.56
N ALA A 59 13.17 -3.35 1.10
CA ALA A 59 13.34 -4.55 1.93
C ALA A 59 14.81 -4.85 2.27
N GLY A 60 15.76 -4.46 1.42
CA GLY A 60 17.17 -4.78 1.60
C GLY A 60 17.46 -6.30 1.62
N ASP A 61 18.49 -6.71 2.38
CA ASP A 61 18.99 -8.10 2.38
C ASP A 61 18.33 -9.02 3.44
N GLY A 62 17.25 -8.58 4.10
CA GLY A 62 16.66 -9.27 5.25
C GLY A 62 15.71 -10.43 4.94
N TYR A 63 15.35 -10.64 3.67
CA TYR A 63 14.21 -11.48 3.27
C TYR A 63 14.62 -12.54 2.25
N SER A 64 13.97 -13.71 2.30
CA SER A 64 14.19 -14.74 1.28
C SER A 64 13.55 -14.35 -0.07
N PRO A 65 14.05 -14.85 -1.21
CA PRO A 65 13.43 -14.57 -2.51
C PRO A 65 11.97 -15.03 -2.62
N GLY A 66 11.59 -16.10 -1.93
CA GLY A 66 10.20 -16.59 -1.91
C GLY A 66 9.28 -15.64 -1.13
N GLU A 67 9.73 -15.19 0.03
CA GLU A 67 9.01 -14.22 0.88
C GLU A 67 8.82 -12.88 0.16
N LEU A 68 9.87 -12.36 -0.47
CA LEU A 68 9.77 -11.14 -1.30
C LEU A 68 8.84 -11.32 -2.49
N SER A 69 8.73 -12.52 -3.06
CA SER A 69 7.79 -12.79 -4.15
C SER A 69 6.34 -12.70 -3.68
N ILE A 70 6.03 -13.26 -2.50
CA ILE A 70 4.71 -13.18 -1.86
C ILE A 70 4.38 -11.72 -1.53
N TYR A 71 5.32 -11.01 -0.90
CA TYR A 71 5.16 -9.61 -0.50
C TYR A 71 4.96 -8.70 -1.71
N THR A 72 5.73 -8.92 -2.77
CA THR A 72 5.55 -8.22 -4.05
C THR A 72 4.15 -8.44 -4.63
N ALA A 73 3.67 -9.68 -4.65
CA ALA A 73 2.36 -9.99 -5.21
C ALA A 73 1.23 -9.28 -4.45
N TYR A 74 1.29 -9.26 -3.11
CA TYR A 74 0.33 -8.52 -2.30
C TYR A 74 0.39 -7.02 -2.59
N VAL A 75 1.58 -6.43 -2.57
CA VAL A 75 1.76 -4.98 -2.71
C VAL A 75 1.39 -4.49 -4.12
N GLU A 76 1.66 -5.28 -5.17
CA GLU A 76 1.20 -4.97 -6.53
C GLU A 76 -0.33 -4.89 -6.59
N ILE A 77 -1.05 -5.84 -5.97
CA ILE A 77 -2.52 -5.81 -5.88
C ILE A 77 -2.98 -4.61 -5.05
N PHE A 78 -2.36 -4.35 -3.91
CA PHE A 78 -2.70 -3.24 -3.02
C PHE A 78 -2.62 -1.89 -3.74
N ILE A 79 -1.49 -1.61 -4.41
CA ILE A 79 -1.28 -0.36 -5.16
C ILE A 79 -2.28 -0.24 -6.33
N GLU A 80 -2.57 -1.34 -7.01
CA GLU A 80 -3.60 -1.36 -8.06
C GLU A 80 -4.99 -1.01 -7.50
N LYS A 81 -5.38 -1.61 -6.37
CA LYS A 81 -6.69 -1.39 -5.76
C LYS A 81 -6.84 -0.02 -5.11
N LEU A 82 -5.77 0.60 -4.61
CA LEU A 82 -5.81 2.01 -4.20
C LEU A 82 -6.26 2.92 -5.34
N ARG A 83 -5.70 2.72 -6.54
CA ARG A 83 -6.08 3.52 -7.71
C ARG A 83 -7.52 3.24 -8.13
N GLU A 84 -7.94 1.98 -8.11
CA GLU A 84 -9.25 1.56 -8.63
C GLU A 84 -10.41 1.83 -7.68
N LEU A 85 -10.22 1.62 -6.37
CA LEU A 85 -11.29 1.65 -5.37
C LEU A 85 -11.20 2.86 -4.44
N VAL A 86 -10.00 3.43 -4.25
CA VAL A 86 -9.77 4.60 -3.38
C VAL A 86 -9.45 5.84 -4.24
N HIS A 87 -9.43 5.69 -5.56
CA HIS A 87 -9.16 6.77 -6.52
C HIS A 87 -7.91 7.58 -6.17
N THR A 88 -6.86 6.91 -5.70
CA THR A 88 -5.58 7.56 -5.39
C THR A 88 -4.40 6.84 -6.03
N GLU A 89 -3.53 7.62 -6.67
CA GLU A 89 -2.26 7.12 -7.18
C GLU A 89 -1.26 6.99 -6.02
N ALA A 90 -0.48 5.91 -6.04
CA ALA A 90 0.43 5.58 -4.95
C ALA A 90 1.80 5.15 -5.47
N VAL A 91 2.84 5.51 -4.71
CA VAL A 91 4.21 5.04 -4.91
C VAL A 91 4.84 4.61 -3.60
N ILE A 92 5.78 3.68 -3.66
CA ILE A 92 6.50 3.10 -2.54
C ILE A 92 7.87 3.78 -2.45
N ALA A 93 8.22 4.21 -1.24
CA ALA A 93 9.55 4.66 -0.91
C ALA A 93 10.57 3.54 -1.11
N GLN A 94 11.77 3.88 -1.57
CA GLN A 94 12.81 2.88 -1.86
C GLN A 94 13.70 2.56 -0.67
N GLU A 95 13.53 3.32 0.42
CA GLU A 95 14.30 3.21 1.64
C GLU A 95 13.52 2.40 2.67
N PRO A 96 14.19 1.64 3.56
CA PRO A 96 13.54 0.95 4.65
C PRO A 96 12.71 1.92 5.51
N CYS A 97 11.45 1.55 5.80
CA CYS A 97 10.58 2.38 6.62
C CYS A 97 11.04 2.36 8.08
N GLN A 98 11.57 3.47 8.58
CA GLN A 98 12.03 3.62 9.97
C GLN A 98 11.13 4.55 10.81
N GLU A 99 10.32 5.36 10.15
CA GLU A 99 9.50 6.38 10.78
C GLU A 99 8.16 5.81 11.26
N THR A 100 7.74 6.20 12.46
CA THR A 100 6.39 5.93 12.96
C THR A 100 5.39 6.98 12.47
N GLU A 101 4.13 6.60 12.31
CA GLU A 101 3.08 7.57 11.99
C GLU A 101 2.85 8.58 13.14
N PRO A 102 2.52 9.85 12.84
CA PRO A 102 2.14 10.83 13.85
C PRO A 102 0.90 10.39 14.65
N SER A 103 0.97 10.52 15.97
CA SER A 103 -0.15 10.22 16.87
C SER A 103 -1.21 11.35 16.83
N PRO A 104 -2.53 11.04 16.81
CA PRO A 104 -3.09 9.68 16.79
C PRO A 104 -2.93 9.00 15.42
N ALA A 105 -2.41 7.77 15.45
CA ALA A 105 -2.32 6.89 14.29
C ALA A 105 -3.27 5.70 14.45
N TYR A 106 -3.79 5.20 13.33
CA TYR A 106 -4.72 4.08 13.30
C TYR A 106 -4.18 3.00 12.39
N ALA A 107 -4.31 1.75 12.84
CA ALA A 107 -3.90 0.56 12.14
C ALA A 107 -5.11 -0.31 11.84
N ALA A 108 -5.11 -0.93 10.67
CA ALA A 108 -6.05 -1.99 10.30
C ALA A 108 -5.28 -3.10 9.58
N SER A 109 -5.67 -4.36 9.82
CA SER A 109 -5.02 -5.53 9.25
C SER A 109 -6.04 -6.63 8.94
N VAL A 110 -5.69 -7.47 7.97
CA VAL A 110 -6.41 -8.71 7.67
C VAL A 110 -5.38 -9.84 7.53
N ARG A 111 -5.66 -10.94 8.22
CA ARG A 111 -4.82 -12.13 8.26
C ARG A 111 -5.36 -13.23 7.35
N ILE A 112 -4.46 -14.02 6.79
CA ILE A 112 -4.71 -15.30 6.13
C ILE A 112 -4.00 -16.38 6.94
N ASP A 113 -4.71 -17.48 7.19
CA ASP A 113 -4.19 -18.71 7.82
C ASP A 113 -4.39 -19.91 6.89
N GLY A 114 -3.41 -20.81 6.79
CA GLY A 114 -3.54 -22.02 5.97
C GLY A 114 -2.21 -22.65 5.57
N ASP A 115 -2.05 -22.94 4.27
CA ASP A 115 -0.77 -23.43 3.70
C ASP A 115 0.33 -22.36 3.82
N PHE A 116 -0.08 -21.10 3.97
CA PHE A 116 0.77 -19.97 4.29
C PHE A 116 0.06 -19.06 5.31
N ASP A 117 0.84 -18.52 6.24
CA ASP A 117 0.38 -17.49 7.16
C ASP A 117 0.87 -16.13 6.66
N PHE A 118 -0.04 -15.18 6.57
CA PHE A 118 0.27 -13.85 6.06
C PHE A 118 -0.68 -12.80 6.62
N VAL A 119 -0.14 -11.66 7.03
CA VAL A 119 -0.90 -10.50 7.46
C VAL A 119 -0.52 -9.32 6.58
N GLY A 120 -1.54 -8.68 6.00
CA GLY A 120 -1.40 -7.41 5.32
C GLY A 120 -2.21 -6.34 6.04
N GLY A 121 -1.63 -5.17 6.23
CA GLY A 121 -2.31 -4.07 6.90
C GLY A 121 -1.71 -2.71 6.59
N VAL A 122 -2.34 -1.69 7.14
CA VAL A 122 -1.90 -0.29 7.05
C VAL A 122 -1.77 0.34 8.42
N ILE A 123 -0.88 1.30 8.54
CA ILE A 123 -0.85 2.27 9.64
C ILE A 123 -0.78 3.66 9.04
N ALA A 124 -1.68 4.54 9.44
CA ALA A 124 -1.76 5.90 8.94
C ALA A 124 -2.06 6.88 10.08
N SER A 125 -1.57 8.12 9.97
CA SER A 125 -2.08 9.23 10.78
C SER A 125 -3.60 9.37 10.62
N GLU A 126 -4.27 9.92 11.65
CA GLU A 126 -5.72 10.15 11.65
C GLU A 126 -6.26 10.81 10.37
N SER A 127 -5.60 11.87 9.91
CA SER A 127 -6.02 12.58 8.69
C SER A 127 -5.95 11.72 7.44
N VAL A 128 -4.91 10.88 7.33
CA VAL A 128 -4.72 10.01 6.16
C VAL A 128 -5.66 8.82 6.24
N PHE A 129 -5.83 8.22 7.41
CA PHE A 129 -6.77 7.12 7.63
C PHE A 129 -8.20 7.53 7.27
N LEU A 130 -8.62 8.71 7.74
CA LEU A 130 -9.94 9.27 7.40
C LEU A 130 -10.13 9.48 5.90
N GLU A 131 -9.11 10.04 5.24
CA GLU A 131 -9.22 10.31 3.81
C GLU A 131 -9.26 9.02 2.98
N LEU A 132 -8.52 7.97 3.39
CA LEU A 132 -8.64 6.64 2.79
C LEU A 132 -10.05 6.07 2.98
N ALA A 133 -10.61 6.19 4.18
CA ALA A 133 -11.97 5.75 4.48
C ALA A 133 -13.01 6.48 3.61
N ARG A 134 -12.99 7.82 3.59
CA ARG A 134 -13.90 8.65 2.78
C ARG A 134 -13.88 8.29 1.31
N ARG A 135 -12.68 8.14 0.74
CA ARG A 135 -12.52 7.83 -0.68
C ARG A 135 -13.01 6.43 -1.03
N TYR A 136 -12.80 5.45 -0.14
CA TYR A 136 -13.31 4.10 -0.35
C TYR A 136 -14.83 3.99 -0.16
N SER A 137 -15.37 4.65 0.86
CA SER A 137 -16.82 4.61 1.16
C SER A 137 -17.64 5.61 0.34
N GLU A 138 -16.98 6.51 -0.39
CA GLU A 138 -17.58 7.69 -1.03
C GLU A 138 -18.41 8.56 -0.06
N ASP A 139 -18.00 8.63 1.21
CA ASP A 139 -18.71 9.36 2.26
C ASP A 139 -17.85 10.50 2.85
N ASP A 140 -17.99 11.69 2.27
CA ASP A 140 -17.32 12.92 2.73
C ASP A 140 -17.75 13.38 4.14
N SER A 141 -18.79 12.79 4.73
CA SER A 141 -19.30 13.16 6.05
C SER A 141 -18.53 12.54 7.22
N LEU A 142 -17.67 11.55 6.95
CA LEU A 142 -16.75 10.98 7.95
C LEU A 142 -15.80 12.07 8.44
N THR A 143 -15.90 12.51 9.70
CA THR A 143 -15.08 13.63 10.23
C THR A 143 -14.13 13.21 11.34
N GLU A 144 -14.29 12.00 11.85
CA GLU A 144 -13.48 11.39 12.90
C GLU A 144 -13.32 9.90 12.62
N VAL A 145 -12.27 9.29 13.18
CA VAL A 145 -12.06 7.83 13.05
C VAL A 145 -13.01 7.11 14.02
N ASP A 146 -14.22 6.87 13.55
CA ASP A 146 -15.26 6.08 14.21
C ASP A 146 -15.37 4.67 13.61
N ASP A 147 -16.37 3.91 14.07
CA ASP A 147 -16.62 2.54 13.59
C ASP A 147 -16.82 2.50 12.07
N MET A 148 -17.44 3.52 11.45
CA MET A 148 -17.65 3.55 9.99
C MET A 148 -16.34 3.78 9.25
N ALA A 149 -15.48 4.68 9.73
CA ALA A 149 -14.17 4.89 9.13
C ALA A 149 -13.28 3.63 9.25
N ILE A 150 -13.32 2.97 10.40
CA ILE A 150 -12.60 1.71 10.65
C ILE A 150 -13.12 0.61 9.73
N ASP A 151 -14.44 0.44 9.62
CA ASP A 151 -15.07 -0.56 8.76
C ASP A 151 -14.73 -0.31 7.28
N ALA A 152 -14.74 0.94 6.82
CA ALA A 152 -14.38 1.28 5.45
C ALA A 152 -12.94 0.87 5.11
N CYS A 153 -11.96 1.24 5.95
CA CYS A 153 -10.57 0.83 5.73
C CYS A 153 -10.39 -0.70 5.87
N SER A 154 -11.07 -1.33 6.83
CA SER A 154 -11.01 -2.78 7.04
C SER A 154 -11.60 -3.56 5.87
N GLU A 155 -12.70 -3.07 5.29
CA GLU A 155 -13.33 -3.67 4.12
C GLU A 155 -12.44 -3.54 2.88
N PHE A 156 -11.83 -2.37 2.65
CA PHE A 156 -10.82 -2.20 1.59
C PHE A 156 -9.71 -3.24 1.72
N LEU A 157 -9.14 -3.40 2.93
CA LEU A 157 -8.12 -4.40 3.18
C LEU A 157 -8.64 -5.82 2.96
N ASN A 158 -9.87 -6.13 3.36
CA ASN A 158 -10.48 -7.43 3.16
C ASN A 158 -10.57 -7.78 1.66
N VAL A 159 -10.98 -6.82 0.82
CA VAL A 159 -11.01 -7.00 -0.64
C VAL A 159 -9.61 -7.26 -1.20
N VAL A 160 -8.61 -6.46 -0.81
CA VAL A 160 -7.22 -6.66 -1.26
C VAL A 160 -6.70 -8.03 -0.83
N GLN A 161 -6.93 -8.40 0.43
CA GLN A 161 -6.53 -9.68 1.01
C GLN A 161 -7.20 -10.86 0.29
N GLY A 162 -8.48 -10.72 -0.08
CA GLY A 162 -9.24 -11.74 -0.80
C GLY A 162 -8.71 -11.95 -2.21
N LEU A 163 -8.41 -10.87 -2.94
CA LEU A 163 -7.80 -10.94 -4.26
C LEU A 163 -6.40 -11.57 -4.21
N PHE A 164 -5.63 -11.24 -3.19
CA PHE A 164 -4.33 -11.85 -2.94
C PHE A 164 -4.44 -13.35 -2.64
N SER A 165 -5.38 -13.77 -1.78
CA SER A 165 -5.64 -15.19 -1.52
C SER A 165 -5.99 -15.95 -2.81
N VAL A 166 -6.84 -15.37 -3.67
CA VAL A 166 -7.16 -15.96 -5.00
C VAL A 166 -5.91 -16.06 -5.89
N ALA A 167 -4.99 -15.08 -5.83
CA ALA A 167 -3.74 -15.13 -6.57
C ALA A 167 -2.76 -16.20 -6.05
N MET A 168 -2.76 -16.46 -4.74
CA MET A 168 -1.98 -17.53 -4.10
C MET A 168 -2.57 -18.91 -4.39
N ALA A 169 -3.90 -19.06 -4.39
CA ALA A 169 -4.57 -20.31 -4.73
C ALA A 169 -4.24 -20.79 -6.17
N ARG A 170 -3.98 -19.87 -7.11
CA ARG A 170 -3.50 -20.21 -8.47
C ARG A 170 -2.09 -20.80 -8.51
N GLN A 171 -1.36 -20.71 -7.40
CA GLN A 171 -0.04 -21.28 -7.18
C GLN A 171 -0.12 -22.47 -6.21
N ASP A 172 -1.31 -23.06 -6.04
CA ASP A 172 -1.58 -24.19 -5.13
C ASP A 172 -1.27 -23.87 -3.66
N LEU A 173 -1.45 -22.61 -3.25
CA LEU A 173 -1.35 -22.16 -1.85
C LEU A 173 -2.73 -21.71 -1.37
N GLU A 174 -3.38 -22.51 -0.54
CA GLU A 174 -4.71 -22.20 0.00
C GLU A 174 -4.62 -21.54 1.38
N GLY A 175 -5.51 -20.57 1.62
CA GLY A 175 -5.58 -19.87 2.91
C GLY A 175 -6.94 -19.22 3.12
N GLU A 176 -7.36 -19.18 4.38
CA GLU A 176 -8.63 -18.63 4.83
C GLU A 176 -8.42 -17.23 5.42
N LEU A 177 -9.23 -16.27 4.97
CA LEU A 177 -9.23 -14.92 5.52
C LEU A 177 -9.85 -14.91 6.92
N GLN A 178 -9.16 -14.27 7.84
CA GLN A 178 -9.65 -14.00 9.19
C GLN A 178 -10.41 -12.67 9.25
N LEU A 179 -11.09 -12.45 10.37
CA LEU A 179 -11.75 -11.17 10.64
C LEU A 179 -10.73 -10.03 10.69
N PRO A 180 -11.03 -8.86 10.12
CA PRO A 180 -10.17 -7.70 10.24
C PRO A 180 -9.94 -7.31 11.70
N ARG A 181 -8.74 -6.79 11.98
CA ARG A 181 -8.37 -6.22 13.27
C ARG A 181 -7.94 -4.78 13.10
N TRP A 182 -8.12 -3.99 14.13
CA TRP A 182 -7.69 -2.59 14.14
C TRP A 182 -7.13 -2.20 15.51
N GLY A 183 -6.31 -1.15 15.52
CA GLY A 183 -5.70 -0.63 16.73
C GLY A 183 -5.31 0.84 16.60
N LYS A 184 -5.16 1.52 17.73
CA LYS A 184 -4.71 2.92 17.79
C LYS A 184 -3.28 3.00 18.33
N ASP A 185 -2.46 3.85 17.70
CA ASP A 185 -1.06 4.10 18.03
C ASP A 185 -0.23 2.80 18.14
N VAL A 186 -0.46 1.90 17.18
CA VAL A 186 0.20 0.59 17.08
C VAL A 186 1.67 0.76 16.68
N VAL A 187 2.53 -0.04 17.33
CA VAL A 187 3.92 -0.27 16.90
C VAL A 187 4.00 -1.68 16.32
N PRO A 188 4.23 -1.84 15.00
CA PRO A 188 4.33 -3.14 14.35
C PRO A 188 5.42 -4.04 14.96
N GLN A 189 5.04 -5.24 15.40
CA GLN A 189 5.94 -6.24 15.99
C GLN A 189 5.75 -7.65 15.41
N GLY A 190 5.29 -7.75 14.17
CA GLY A 190 5.12 -9.03 13.49
C GLY A 190 6.46 -9.74 13.23
N SER A 191 6.41 -11.06 13.20
CA SER A 191 7.46 -11.93 12.71
C SER A 191 7.64 -11.72 11.21
N HIS A 192 8.89 -11.73 10.73
CA HIS A 192 9.22 -11.52 9.31
C HIS A 192 8.63 -10.22 8.73
N GLN A 193 8.42 -9.23 9.58
CA GLN A 193 7.70 -8.02 9.20
C GLN A 193 8.46 -7.19 8.16
N LEU A 194 7.77 -6.72 7.12
CA LEU A 194 8.22 -5.67 6.21
C LEU A 194 7.30 -4.45 6.31
N CYS A 195 7.87 -3.31 6.68
CA CYS A 195 7.19 -2.01 6.66
C CYS A 195 7.61 -1.23 5.41
N LEU A 196 6.63 -0.77 4.64
CA LEU A 196 6.83 0.03 3.43
C LEU A 196 6.16 1.38 3.61
N ARG A 197 6.91 2.46 3.36
CA ARG A 197 6.34 3.80 3.30
C ARG A 197 5.72 4.01 1.92
N VAL A 198 4.45 4.41 1.91
CA VAL A 198 3.67 4.73 0.70
C VAL A 198 3.39 6.22 0.68
N TYR A 199 3.61 6.83 -0.49
CA TYR A 199 3.25 8.22 -0.77
C TYR A 199 2.06 8.24 -1.74
N THR A 200 1.05 9.03 -1.39
CA THR A 200 -0.16 9.29 -2.19
C THR A 200 -0.41 10.79 -2.29
N SER A 201 -1.44 11.20 -3.04
CA SER A 201 -1.87 12.61 -3.08
C SER A 201 -2.46 13.11 -1.76
N VAL A 202 -2.96 12.20 -0.92
CA VAL A 202 -3.65 12.51 0.35
C VAL A 202 -2.74 12.49 1.56
N GLY A 203 -1.51 12.00 1.37
CA GLY A 203 -0.49 11.93 2.41
C GLY A 203 0.35 10.68 2.29
N ALA A 204 1.14 10.43 3.33
CA ALA A 204 1.94 9.23 3.45
C ALA A 204 1.39 8.32 4.54
N PHE A 205 1.59 7.02 4.38
CA PHE A 205 1.24 6.00 5.37
C PHE A 205 2.12 4.77 5.20
N GLN A 206 1.94 3.77 6.06
CA GLN A 206 2.68 2.52 6.03
C GLN A 206 1.80 1.37 5.55
N ILE A 207 2.33 0.54 4.66
CA ILE A 207 1.89 -0.83 4.50
C ILE A 207 2.76 -1.70 5.40
N VAL A 208 2.14 -2.59 6.18
CA VAL A 208 2.82 -3.56 7.03
C VAL A 208 2.46 -4.96 6.55
N LEU A 209 3.48 -5.77 6.28
CA LEU A 209 3.36 -7.18 5.90
C LEU A 209 4.06 -8.02 6.96
N ALA A 210 3.50 -9.16 7.34
CA ALA A 210 4.12 -10.09 8.31
C ALA A 210 3.58 -11.51 8.11
N VAL A 211 4.15 -12.49 8.82
CA VAL A 211 3.61 -13.87 8.85
C VAL A 211 2.59 -14.09 9.98
N ASP A 212 2.59 -13.22 10.98
CA ASP A 212 1.64 -13.22 12.09
C ASP A 212 1.13 -11.80 12.38
N GLU A 213 0.16 -11.70 13.29
CA GLU A 213 -0.43 -10.41 13.60
C GLU A 213 0.63 -9.47 14.18
N PHE A 214 0.62 -8.21 13.74
CA PHE A 214 1.62 -7.23 14.14
C PHE A 214 1.16 -6.31 15.29
N PHE A 215 -0.05 -6.54 15.87
CA PHE A 215 -0.58 -5.88 17.09
C PHE A 215 -1.69 -6.62 17.85
#